data_AF-A0AAV2RL11-F1
#
_entry.id   AF-A0AAV2RL11-F1
#
_cell.length_a   1.000
_cell.length_b   1.000
_cell.length_c   1.000
_cell.angle_alpha   90.00
_cell.angle_beta   90.00
_cell.angle_gamma   90.00
#
_symmetry.space_group_name_H-M   'P 1'
#
loop_
_entity.id
_entity.type
_entity.pdbx_description
1 polymer ?
#
loop_
_entity_poly.entity_id
_entity_poly.type
_entity_poly.pdbx_seq_one_letter_code
_entity_poly.pdbx_strand_id
1 'polypeptide(L)'
;IKYIEDGNFELLGGPIGTSEYCNQHTQNRVEKASELLSALGELHDPQVALILLRHCASFGKLVYSLRVVPHHKHTIALKNFDNAVRDCVESFLSCSTTDTEWSLANLSTKMGGLGLRSVENHSSAAFLSSRIACRELCSRLDPKYVWDITMPTSDSHKALTDYNNRVDPSSKIQTTSEPIPRQQTLSQAIDSQVLATLKEDFRQNTYFLAHLNLTTASGAGSWLHTIPSRALGTHVDPALYKTMIQRWLRIPVFQSEHHCPFCDEVVGRFGDHCLTCSVGGDRTKRHNLIRNKVYHFSQSAGLNPELERTGLLQPRPILGSVQESGAERDNNAERRPADVYIPRWRRGTPAAFDLAVTSGLRRGMVKESAKDGTLAVKSYETKKRTYLDTETLCQDEGIQFIPLICEANGGGWGPAAQVVWRELAKYKSSMTGESHSITATHLLQSLSLILHKENARAILRRSPHNNFYTSDVDTGILAASAACGSIQDL
;
A
#
# COMPACT_ATOMS: atom_id res chain seq x y z
N ILE A 1 4.43 53.80 0.37
CA ILE A 1 5.55 52.87 0.05
C ILE A 1 6.30 52.65 1.34
N LYS A 2 6.31 51.43 1.89
CA LYS A 2 7.10 51.11 3.09
C LYS A 2 8.53 50.87 2.62
N TYR A 3 9.44 51.80 2.93
CA TYR A 3 10.86 51.58 2.69
C TYR A 3 11.38 50.58 3.72
N ILE A 4 12.18 49.62 3.26
CA ILE A 4 12.68 48.51 4.08
C ILE A 4 14.19 48.51 3.91
N GLU A 5 14.89 48.98 4.96
CA GLU A 5 16.32 49.31 4.93
C GLU A 5 17.22 48.10 4.64
N ASP A 6 16.86 46.92 5.14
CA ASP A 6 17.65 45.70 4.99
C ASP A 6 17.25 44.85 3.76
N GLY A 7 16.24 45.29 3.00
CA GLY A 7 15.70 44.58 1.85
C GLY A 7 14.94 43.28 2.19
N ASN A 8 14.71 42.97 3.47
CA ASN A 8 13.99 41.77 3.91
C ASN A 8 12.51 42.07 4.13
N PHE A 9 11.62 41.40 3.40
CA PHE A 9 10.19 41.65 3.51
C PHE A 9 9.34 40.43 3.22
N GLU A 10 8.10 40.47 3.69
CA GLU A 10 7.08 39.47 3.37
C GLU A 10 6.12 40.03 2.31
N LEU A 11 5.87 39.25 1.26
CA LEU A 11 4.86 39.55 0.26
C LEU A 11 3.92 38.36 0.11
N LEU A 12 2.62 38.59 0.38
CA LEU A 12 1.56 37.59 0.30
C LEU A 12 1.84 36.31 1.12
N GLY A 13 2.64 36.41 2.19
CA GLY A 13 3.05 35.25 2.99
C GLY A 13 4.37 34.60 2.54
N GLY A 14 5.02 35.07 1.48
CA GLY A 14 6.34 34.60 1.06
C GLY A 14 7.46 35.56 1.51
N PRO A 15 8.53 35.08 2.16
CA PRO A 15 9.68 35.91 2.51
C PRO A 15 10.57 36.18 1.28
N ILE A 16 11.00 37.41 1.13
CA ILE A 16 11.95 37.87 0.10
C ILE A 16 13.09 38.59 0.83
N GLY A 17 14.32 38.12 0.62
CA GLY A 17 15.49 38.70 1.26
C GLY A 17 16.68 37.73 1.35
N THR A 18 17.43 37.91 2.41
CA THR A 18 18.59 37.08 2.81
C THR A 18 18.20 35.63 3.10
N SER A 19 19.18 34.72 3.05
CA SER A 19 18.97 33.31 3.40
C SER A 19 18.56 33.16 4.87
N GLU A 20 19.16 33.94 5.76
CA GLU A 20 18.88 33.96 7.19
C GLU A 20 17.41 34.35 7.44
N TYR A 21 16.93 35.41 6.78
CA TYR A 21 15.54 35.85 6.88
C TYR A 21 14.55 34.80 6.34
N CYS A 22 14.79 34.26 5.14
CA CYS A 22 13.95 33.24 4.53
C CYS A 22 13.89 31.94 5.36
N ASN A 23 15.03 31.53 5.92
CA ASN A 23 15.11 30.36 6.78
C ASN A 23 14.36 30.59 8.08
N GLN A 24 14.56 31.73 8.76
CA GLN A 24 13.85 32.05 9.99
C GLN A 24 12.33 32.14 9.78
N HIS A 25 11.89 32.73 8.67
CA HIS A 25 10.46 32.78 8.33
C HIS A 25 9.86 31.39 8.16
N THR A 26 10.57 30.49 7.49
CA THR A 26 10.15 29.09 7.36
C THR A 26 10.19 28.40 8.73
N GLN A 27 11.23 28.62 9.53
CA GLN A 27 11.40 28.04 10.87
C GLN A 27 10.25 28.41 11.81
N ASN A 28 9.76 29.65 11.78
CA ASN A 28 8.59 30.07 12.56
C ASN A 28 7.32 29.28 12.17
N ARG A 29 7.21 28.80 10.92
CA ARG A 29 6.11 27.91 10.49
C ARG A 29 6.34 26.48 10.96
N VAL A 30 7.59 26.04 10.97
CA VAL A 30 7.99 24.73 11.50
C VAL A 30 7.62 24.65 12.98
N GLU A 31 7.97 25.64 13.79
CA GLU A 31 7.67 25.68 15.23
C GLU A 31 6.16 25.53 15.50
N LYS A 32 5.31 26.28 14.77
CA LYS A 32 3.85 26.13 14.87
C LYS A 32 3.36 24.76 14.42
N ALA A 33 3.98 24.18 13.40
CA ALA A 33 3.61 22.84 12.94
C ALA A 33 4.09 21.76 13.90
N SER A 34 5.22 21.97 14.61
CA SER A 34 5.75 21.06 15.61
C SER A 34 4.78 20.83 16.76
N GLU A 35 4.04 21.85 17.21
CA GLU A 35 2.97 21.67 18.21
C GLU A 35 1.91 20.66 17.76
N LEU A 36 1.48 20.75 16.50
CA LEU A 36 0.55 19.79 15.91
C LEU A 36 1.17 18.40 15.76
N LEU A 37 2.43 18.30 15.34
CA LEU A 37 3.13 17.04 15.18
C LEU A 37 3.32 16.32 16.53
N SER A 38 3.64 17.05 17.59
CA SER A 38 3.70 16.52 18.96
C SER A 38 2.34 15.97 19.39
N ALA A 39 1.25 16.73 19.21
CA ALA A 39 -0.10 16.28 19.56
C ALA A 39 -0.54 15.04 18.75
N LEU A 40 -0.15 14.95 17.46
CA LEU A 40 -0.40 13.75 16.64
C LEU A 40 0.41 12.55 17.13
N GLY A 41 1.65 12.76 17.57
CA GLY A 41 2.51 11.72 18.15
C GLY A 41 1.93 11.08 19.41
N GLU A 42 1.15 11.84 20.19
CA GLU A 42 0.50 11.37 21.41
C GLU A 42 -0.81 10.58 21.16
N LEU A 43 -1.32 10.53 19.93
CA LEU A 43 -2.54 9.81 19.62
C LEU A 43 -2.36 8.30 19.82
N HIS A 44 -3.24 7.72 20.65
CA HIS A 44 -3.27 6.27 20.89
C HIS A 44 -3.64 5.43 19.65
N ASP A 45 -4.32 6.04 18.68
CA ASP A 45 -4.74 5.37 17.45
C ASP A 45 -3.76 5.71 16.30
N PRO A 46 -2.80 4.83 15.98
CA PRO A 46 -1.81 5.09 14.95
C PRO A 46 -2.40 5.10 13.52
N GLN A 47 -3.56 4.48 13.30
CA GLN A 47 -4.25 4.54 12.01
C GLN A 47 -4.79 5.95 11.77
N VAL A 48 -5.44 6.54 12.78
CA VAL A 48 -5.92 7.91 12.74
C VAL A 48 -4.74 8.88 12.65
N ALA A 49 -3.70 8.71 13.48
CA ALA A 49 -2.53 9.57 13.50
C ALA A 49 -1.84 9.64 12.13
N LEU A 50 -1.59 8.49 11.49
CA LEU A 50 -0.94 8.46 10.18
C LEU A 50 -1.78 9.12 9.08
N ILE A 51 -3.11 8.95 9.10
CA ILE A 51 -4.00 9.59 8.13
C ILE A 51 -3.98 11.11 8.31
N LEU A 52 -4.13 11.60 9.54
CA LEU A 52 -4.05 13.05 9.83
C LEU A 52 -2.68 13.62 9.47
N LEU A 53 -1.60 12.91 9.78
CA LEU A 53 -0.24 13.31 9.43
C LEU A 53 -0.08 13.44 7.91
N ARG A 54 -0.45 12.40 7.16
CA ARG A 54 -0.30 12.37 5.70
C ARG A 54 -1.15 13.40 4.98
N HIS A 55 -2.40 13.61 5.43
CA HIS A 55 -3.35 14.48 4.73
C HIS A 55 -3.32 15.93 5.21
N CYS A 56 -2.87 16.20 6.45
CA CYS A 56 -3.03 17.53 7.06
C CYS A 56 -1.74 18.13 7.62
N ALA A 57 -0.83 17.32 8.19
CA ALA A 57 0.26 17.84 9.03
C ALA A 57 1.69 17.69 8.47
N SER A 58 1.90 16.87 7.45
CA SER A 58 3.22 16.69 6.81
C SER A 58 3.42 17.66 5.62
N PHE A 59 3.67 17.17 4.41
CA PHE A 59 4.03 17.95 3.23
C PHE A 59 3.10 19.16 2.96
N GLY A 60 1.80 18.98 3.18
CA GLY A 60 0.78 20.01 2.99
C GLY A 60 0.97 21.27 3.86
N LYS A 61 1.66 21.18 5.00
CA LYS A 61 1.91 22.32 5.89
C LYS A 61 2.91 23.32 5.33
N LEU A 62 3.89 22.85 4.56
CA LEU A 62 4.97 23.70 4.04
C LEU A 62 4.98 23.86 2.53
N VAL A 63 4.09 23.18 1.79
CA VAL A 63 4.06 23.23 0.32
C VAL A 63 4.00 24.66 -0.24
N TYR A 64 3.31 25.58 0.43
CA TYR A 64 3.32 26.98 0.04
C TYR A 64 4.72 27.59 0.13
N SER A 65 5.42 27.41 1.26
CA SER A 65 6.80 27.89 1.43
C SER A 65 7.73 27.29 0.39
N LEU A 66 7.60 25.99 0.10
CA LEU A 66 8.41 25.31 -0.92
C LEU A 66 8.24 25.90 -2.33
N ARG A 67 7.08 26.49 -2.62
CA ARG A 67 6.76 27.05 -3.94
C ARG A 67 7.17 28.51 -4.12
N VAL A 68 7.37 29.25 -3.03
CA VAL A 68 7.64 30.70 -3.07
C VAL A 68 9.02 31.08 -2.55
N VAL A 69 9.67 30.21 -1.77
CA VAL A 69 11.01 30.44 -1.24
C VAL A 69 12.02 29.66 -2.07
N PRO A 70 13.13 30.27 -2.53
CA PRO A 70 14.23 29.55 -3.13
C PRO A 70 14.71 28.40 -2.23
N HIS A 71 14.71 27.18 -2.77
CA HIS A 71 14.96 25.93 -2.01
C HIS A 71 16.22 25.94 -1.12
N HIS A 72 17.29 26.61 -1.54
CA HIS A 72 18.56 26.68 -0.80
C HIS A 72 18.58 27.75 0.31
N LYS A 73 17.58 28.66 0.35
CA LYS A 73 17.50 29.75 1.34
C LYS A 73 16.80 29.35 2.64
N HIS A 74 16.30 28.12 2.75
CA HIS A 74 15.55 27.67 3.92
C HIS A 74 15.76 26.18 4.25
N THR A 75 16.85 25.59 3.75
CA THR A 75 17.15 24.16 3.87
C THR A 75 17.23 23.68 5.33
N ILE A 76 17.73 24.51 6.25
CA ILE A 76 17.82 24.14 7.68
C ILE A 76 16.42 23.97 8.26
N ALA A 77 15.51 24.92 8.01
CA ALA A 77 14.13 24.81 8.47
C ALA A 77 13.40 23.60 7.86
N LEU A 78 13.66 23.30 6.57
CA LEU A 78 13.08 22.12 5.91
C LEU A 78 13.54 20.81 6.56
N LYS A 79 14.83 20.68 6.88
CA LYS A 79 15.39 19.54 7.62
C LYS A 79 14.78 19.39 9.01
N ASN A 80 14.65 20.49 9.74
CA ASN A 80 14.03 20.49 11.06
C ASN A 80 12.58 19.99 11.01
N PHE A 81 11.83 20.38 9.96
CA PHE A 81 10.47 19.89 9.76
C PHE A 81 10.43 18.39 9.43
N ASP A 82 11.27 17.92 8.51
CA ASP A 82 11.34 16.51 8.14
C ASP A 82 11.70 15.63 9.36
N ASN A 83 12.60 16.10 10.23
CA ASN A 83 12.92 15.45 11.50
C ASN A 83 11.71 15.41 12.44
N ALA A 84 10.99 16.53 12.61
CA ALA A 84 9.79 16.57 13.46
C ALA A 84 8.67 15.63 12.94
N VAL A 85 8.55 15.46 11.62
CA VAL A 85 7.62 14.49 11.02
C VAL A 85 8.06 13.05 11.33
N ARG A 86 9.37 12.75 11.30
CA ARG A 86 9.93 11.46 11.72
C ARG A 86 9.65 11.17 13.18
N ASP A 87 9.97 12.12 14.06
CA ASP A 87 9.74 11.99 15.51
C ASP A 87 8.27 11.74 15.83
N CYS A 88 7.35 12.41 15.12
CA CYS A 88 5.91 12.16 15.25
C CYS A 88 5.54 10.72 14.90
N VAL A 89 6.05 10.18 13.79
CA VAL A 89 5.80 8.79 13.37
C VAL A 89 6.38 7.79 14.37
N GLU A 90 7.62 8.00 14.80
CA GLU A 90 8.29 7.13 15.76
C GLU A 90 7.56 7.12 17.12
N SER A 91 6.98 8.25 17.52
CA SER A 91 6.18 8.39 18.74
C SER A 91 4.91 7.54 18.71
N PHE A 92 4.01 7.76 17.74
CA PHE A 92 2.73 7.02 17.71
C PHE A 92 2.91 5.54 17.32
N LEU A 93 3.96 5.19 16.57
CA LEU A 93 4.32 3.79 16.32
C LEU A 93 5.03 3.13 17.51
N SER A 94 5.64 3.93 18.38
CA SER A 94 6.49 3.48 19.48
C SER A 94 7.66 2.62 19.00
N CYS A 95 8.24 2.97 17.85
CA CYS A 95 9.44 2.34 17.30
C CYS A 95 10.28 3.35 16.54
N SER A 96 11.60 3.27 16.70
CA SER A 96 12.55 4.05 15.91
C SER A 96 12.62 3.54 14.47
N THR A 97 12.92 4.42 13.54
CA THR A 97 13.25 4.09 12.16
C THR A 97 14.73 4.33 11.90
N THR A 98 15.32 3.59 10.97
CA THR A 98 16.62 3.85 10.36
C THR A 98 16.44 4.76 9.14
N ASP A 99 17.53 5.30 8.59
CA ASP A 99 17.44 6.16 7.40
C ASP A 99 16.92 5.40 6.16
N THR A 100 17.16 4.09 6.06
CA THR A 100 16.57 3.24 5.01
C THR A 100 15.06 3.14 5.17
N GLU A 101 14.57 2.83 6.38
CA GLU A 101 13.13 2.71 6.66
C GLU A 101 12.43 4.06 6.49
N TRP A 102 13.07 5.15 6.88
CA TRP A 102 12.57 6.51 6.68
C TRP A 102 12.55 6.91 5.20
N SER A 103 13.56 6.52 4.43
CA SER A 103 13.57 6.69 2.97
C SER A 103 12.38 5.98 2.31
N LEU A 104 12.04 4.77 2.78
CA LEU A 104 10.83 4.07 2.35
C LEU A 104 9.55 4.82 2.77
N ALA A 105 9.47 5.31 4.01
CA ALA A 105 8.30 6.05 4.48
C ALA A 105 8.01 7.31 3.64
N ASN A 106 9.06 7.99 3.19
CA ASN A 106 8.99 9.18 2.36
C ASN A 106 8.47 8.93 0.93
N LEU A 107 8.62 7.71 0.40
CA LEU A 107 8.10 7.36 -0.92
C LEU A 107 6.57 7.45 -0.97
N SER A 108 6.02 7.66 -2.18
CA SER A 108 4.57 7.59 -2.36
C SER A 108 4.02 6.20 -2.04
N THR A 109 2.74 6.13 -1.64
CA THR A 109 2.07 4.84 -1.36
C THR A 109 1.99 3.91 -2.58
N LYS A 110 2.11 4.46 -3.80
CA LYS A 110 2.17 3.68 -5.05
C LYS A 110 3.54 3.03 -5.26
N MET A 111 4.56 3.53 -4.56
CA MET A 111 5.94 3.08 -4.65
C MET A 111 6.40 2.39 -3.36
N GLY A 112 5.46 1.85 -2.59
CA GLY A 112 5.76 1.09 -1.37
C GLY A 112 6.01 1.94 -0.11
N GLY A 113 5.83 3.26 -0.15
CA GLY A 113 6.02 4.12 1.02
C GLY A 113 4.74 4.48 1.78
N LEU A 114 4.85 5.41 2.74
CA LEU A 114 3.70 5.93 3.50
C LEU A 114 3.12 7.22 2.88
N GLY A 115 3.82 7.82 1.91
CA GLY A 115 3.44 9.10 1.31
C GLY A 115 3.83 10.31 2.14
N LEU A 116 4.79 10.17 3.06
CA LEU A 116 5.29 11.24 3.91
C LEU A 116 6.46 11.98 3.24
N ARG A 117 6.23 12.54 2.05
CA ARG A 117 7.33 13.14 1.26
C ARG A 117 8.13 14.17 2.05
N SER A 118 9.45 14.04 1.98
CA SER A 118 10.38 15.00 2.56
C SER A 118 10.21 16.38 1.91
N VAL A 119 10.01 17.41 2.73
CA VAL A 119 9.90 18.78 2.23
C VAL A 119 11.25 19.29 1.71
N GLU A 120 12.36 18.82 2.30
CA GLU A 120 13.71 19.15 1.83
C GLU A 120 13.94 18.60 0.41
N ASN A 121 13.75 17.29 0.22
CA ASN A 121 14.06 16.62 -1.04
C ASN A 121 13.20 17.08 -2.21
N HIS A 122 11.98 17.55 -1.94
CA HIS A 122 11.03 17.98 -2.96
C HIS A 122 10.97 19.51 -3.14
N SER A 123 11.76 20.27 -2.38
CA SER A 123 11.75 21.74 -2.39
C SER A 123 12.13 22.34 -3.75
N SER A 124 13.17 21.83 -4.40
CA SER A 124 13.60 22.29 -5.73
C SER A 124 12.54 22.05 -6.79
N ALA A 125 11.88 20.88 -6.78
CA ALA A 125 10.76 20.55 -7.67
C ALA A 125 9.55 21.49 -7.46
N ALA A 126 9.18 21.77 -6.21
CA ALA A 126 8.07 22.67 -5.90
C ALA A 126 8.36 24.11 -6.35
N PHE A 127 9.55 24.63 -6.06
CA PHE A 127 9.96 25.96 -6.48
C PHE A 127 9.99 26.10 -8.01
N LEU A 128 10.61 25.14 -8.72
CA LEU A 128 10.70 25.14 -10.18
C LEU A 128 9.33 25.11 -10.85
N SER A 129 8.48 24.17 -10.46
CA SER A 129 7.15 24.06 -11.06
C SER A 129 6.32 25.34 -10.87
N SER A 130 6.47 26.01 -9.73
CA SER A 130 5.86 27.32 -9.45
C SER A 130 6.40 28.41 -10.38
N ARG A 131 7.74 28.54 -10.48
CA ARG A 131 8.41 29.54 -11.33
C ARG A 131 8.07 29.38 -12.81
N ILE A 132 8.11 28.15 -13.34
CA ILE A 132 7.80 27.86 -14.73
C ILE A 132 6.32 28.16 -15.03
N ALA A 133 5.41 27.74 -14.14
CA ALA A 133 3.97 27.98 -14.33
C ALA A 133 3.59 29.47 -14.32
N CYS A 134 4.33 30.31 -13.59
CA CYS A 134 4.06 31.75 -13.51
C CYS A 134 4.82 32.57 -14.56
N ARG A 135 5.74 31.98 -15.35
CA ARG A 135 6.63 32.69 -16.29
C ARG A 135 5.86 33.65 -17.21
N GLU A 136 4.84 33.17 -17.89
CA GLU A 136 4.06 33.97 -18.86
C GLU A 136 3.26 35.09 -18.19
N LEU A 137 2.72 34.83 -17.00
CA LEU A 137 2.00 35.83 -16.22
C LEU A 137 2.95 36.94 -15.76
N CYS A 138 4.14 36.58 -15.28
CA CYS A 138 5.16 37.56 -14.90
C CYS A 138 5.58 38.42 -16.09
N SER A 139 5.85 37.82 -17.25
CA SER A 139 6.17 38.56 -18.50
C SER A 139 5.06 39.51 -18.95
N ARG A 140 3.80 39.17 -18.69
CA ARG A 140 2.65 40.05 -19.00
C ARG A 140 2.48 41.18 -17.98
N LEU A 141 2.80 40.95 -16.71
CA LEU A 141 2.65 41.93 -15.64
C LEU A 141 3.77 42.97 -15.66
N ASP A 142 5.00 42.55 -15.96
CA ASP A 142 6.17 43.43 -16.03
C ASP A 142 6.90 43.20 -17.36
N PRO A 143 6.85 44.17 -18.30
CA PRO A 143 7.62 44.10 -19.55
C PRO A 143 9.13 44.00 -19.35
N LYS A 144 9.65 44.34 -18.17
CA LYS A 144 11.07 44.19 -17.80
C LYS A 144 11.37 42.86 -17.11
N TYR A 145 10.40 41.97 -16.96
CA TYR A 145 10.61 40.67 -16.32
C TYR A 145 11.68 39.86 -17.05
N VAL A 146 12.71 39.45 -16.32
CA VAL A 146 13.81 38.62 -16.83
C VAL A 146 13.60 37.18 -16.41
N TRP A 147 13.54 36.28 -17.39
CA TRP A 147 13.59 34.84 -17.14
C TRP A 147 15.02 34.42 -16.81
N ASP A 148 15.27 34.15 -15.53
CA ASP A 148 16.61 34.04 -14.96
C ASP A 148 17.14 32.60 -14.85
N ILE A 149 16.38 31.58 -15.26
CA ILE A 149 16.75 30.16 -15.08
C ILE A 149 18.05 29.76 -15.83
N THR A 150 18.45 30.53 -16.83
CA THR A 150 19.70 30.32 -17.58
C THR A 150 20.89 30.98 -16.91
N MET A 151 20.68 31.88 -15.94
CA MET A 151 21.73 32.59 -15.21
C MET A 151 22.24 31.72 -14.06
N PRO A 152 23.51 31.30 -14.03
CA PRO A 152 24.02 30.36 -13.02
C PRO A 152 23.86 30.82 -11.55
N THR A 153 23.85 32.13 -11.34
CA THR A 153 23.71 32.75 -10.01
C THR A 153 22.27 32.80 -9.51
N SER A 154 21.28 32.59 -10.39
CA SER A 154 19.87 32.73 -10.03
C SER A 154 19.34 31.58 -9.19
N ASP A 155 18.32 31.89 -8.40
CA ASP A 155 17.63 30.92 -7.56
C ASP A 155 16.91 29.85 -8.40
N SER A 156 16.37 30.24 -9.57
CA SER A 156 15.75 29.35 -10.56
C SER A 156 16.76 28.35 -11.13
N HIS A 157 17.97 28.80 -11.49
CA HIS A 157 19.00 27.92 -12.05
C HIS A 157 19.52 26.92 -11.02
N LYS A 158 19.81 27.38 -9.79
CA LYS A 158 20.22 26.49 -8.69
C LYS A 158 19.19 25.39 -8.45
N ALA A 159 17.90 25.74 -8.46
CA ALA A 159 16.82 24.77 -8.29
C ALA A 159 16.79 23.75 -9.44
N LEU A 160 16.96 24.21 -10.69
CA LEU A 160 17.01 23.35 -11.87
C LEU A 160 18.14 22.33 -11.77
N THR A 161 19.32 22.80 -11.37
CA THR A 161 20.52 21.96 -11.17
C THR A 161 20.31 20.94 -10.06
N ASP A 162 19.81 21.36 -8.89
CA ASP A 162 19.53 20.44 -7.76
C ASP A 162 18.48 19.39 -8.14
N TYR A 163 17.37 19.79 -8.78
CA TYR A 163 16.36 18.86 -9.26
C TYR A 163 16.95 17.84 -10.26
N ASN A 164 17.68 18.32 -11.27
CA ASN A 164 18.26 17.46 -12.30
C ASN A 164 19.35 16.53 -11.76
N ASN A 165 19.98 16.85 -10.63
CA ASN A 165 20.92 15.96 -9.94
C ASN A 165 20.22 14.87 -9.11
N ARG A 166 18.93 15.03 -8.80
CA ARG A 166 18.14 14.11 -7.96
C ARG A 166 17.28 13.13 -8.76
N VAL A 167 17.29 13.20 -10.08
CA VAL A 167 16.44 12.37 -10.95
C VAL A 167 17.25 11.64 -11.99
N ASP A 168 16.69 10.55 -12.50
CA ASP A 168 17.23 9.80 -13.63
C ASP A 168 17.46 10.71 -14.85
N PRO A 169 18.50 10.50 -15.67
CA PRO A 169 18.76 11.29 -16.87
C PRO A 169 17.54 11.48 -17.80
N SER A 170 16.66 10.48 -17.91
CA SER A 170 15.44 10.55 -18.73
C SER A 170 14.37 11.49 -18.15
N SER A 171 14.44 11.81 -16.87
CA SER A 171 13.48 12.66 -16.13
C SER A 171 13.98 14.07 -15.87
N LYS A 172 15.19 14.40 -16.35
CA LYS A 172 15.73 15.76 -16.29
C LYS A 172 14.88 16.72 -17.12
N ILE A 173 14.73 17.93 -16.61
CA ILE A 173 13.99 19.00 -17.30
C ILE A 173 14.93 20.08 -17.81
N GLN A 174 14.48 20.81 -18.83
CA GLN A 174 15.21 21.90 -19.45
C GLN A 174 14.68 23.27 -18.99
N THR A 175 15.44 24.32 -19.28
CA THR A 175 15.10 25.72 -18.96
C THR A 175 13.79 26.20 -19.61
N THR A 176 13.38 25.59 -20.71
CA THR A 176 12.15 25.87 -21.48
C THR A 176 11.31 24.60 -21.63
N SER A 177 11.00 23.94 -20.52
CA SER A 177 10.22 22.70 -20.54
C SER A 177 8.78 22.93 -20.99
N GLU A 178 8.42 22.42 -22.17
CA GLU A 178 7.05 22.34 -22.66
C GLU A 178 6.65 20.87 -22.87
N PRO A 179 5.50 20.40 -22.35
CA PRO A 179 4.52 21.15 -21.55
C PRO A 179 5.04 21.51 -20.15
N ILE A 180 4.43 22.54 -19.53
CA ILE A 180 4.80 23.00 -18.18
C ILE A 180 4.72 21.81 -17.20
N PRO A 181 5.83 21.43 -16.55
CA PRO A 181 5.84 20.29 -15.68
C PRO A 181 5.04 20.58 -14.41
N ARG A 182 4.09 19.69 -14.09
CA ARG A 182 3.37 19.74 -12.83
C ARG A 182 4.32 19.34 -11.69
N GLN A 183 4.19 19.98 -10.53
CA GLN A 183 4.93 19.60 -9.30
C GLN A 183 4.82 18.10 -9.01
N GLN A 184 3.63 17.53 -9.24
CA GLN A 184 3.37 16.10 -9.05
C GLN A 184 4.28 15.23 -9.91
N THR A 185 4.47 15.58 -11.19
CA THR A 185 5.33 14.84 -12.13
C THR A 185 6.79 14.90 -11.70
N LEU A 186 7.27 16.10 -11.34
CA LEU A 186 8.64 16.28 -10.84
C LEU A 186 8.88 15.49 -9.54
N SER A 187 7.91 15.50 -8.63
CA SER A 187 8.00 14.74 -7.38
C SER A 187 7.99 13.22 -7.63
N GLN A 188 7.24 12.74 -8.61
CA GLN A 188 7.25 11.31 -8.99
C GLN A 188 8.60 10.87 -9.56
N ALA A 189 9.28 11.74 -10.31
CA ALA A 189 10.63 11.46 -10.80
C ALA A 189 11.64 11.33 -9.65
N ILE A 190 11.56 12.21 -8.64
CA ILE A 190 12.37 12.11 -7.41
C ILE A 190 12.06 10.80 -6.68
N ASP A 191 10.78 10.49 -6.42
CA ASP A 191 10.37 9.23 -5.77
C ASP A 191 10.91 8.00 -6.53
N SER A 192 10.92 8.06 -7.86
CA SER A 192 11.43 6.99 -8.74
C SER A 192 12.94 6.81 -8.63
N GLN A 193 13.69 7.90 -8.59
CA GLN A 193 15.15 7.84 -8.41
C GLN A 193 15.51 7.31 -7.02
N VAL A 194 14.81 7.74 -5.96
CA VAL A 194 15.03 7.23 -4.60
C VAL A 194 14.78 5.72 -4.53
N LEU A 195 13.69 5.23 -5.13
CA LEU A 195 13.41 3.79 -5.19
C LEU A 195 14.49 3.03 -5.98
N ALA A 196 14.98 3.59 -7.09
CA ALA A 196 16.05 2.98 -7.88
C ALA A 196 17.36 2.89 -7.08
N THR A 197 17.73 3.96 -6.37
CA THR A 197 18.90 3.97 -5.47
C THR A 197 18.75 2.93 -4.36
N LEU A 198 17.59 2.83 -3.70
CA LEU A 198 17.35 1.80 -2.69
C LEU A 198 17.48 0.37 -3.26
N LYS A 199 17.05 0.14 -4.50
CA LYS A 199 17.26 -1.16 -5.15
C LYS A 199 18.73 -1.45 -5.43
N GLU A 200 19.50 -0.44 -5.83
CA GLU A 200 20.92 -0.60 -6.11
C GLU A 200 21.74 -0.81 -4.82
N ASP A 201 21.51 -0.01 -3.79
CA ASP A 201 22.18 -0.11 -2.49
C ASP A 201 21.98 -1.50 -1.86
N PHE A 202 20.79 -2.07 -2.05
CA PHE A 202 20.41 -3.39 -1.55
C PHE A 202 20.43 -4.49 -2.62
N ARG A 203 21.17 -4.31 -3.74
CA ARG A 203 21.21 -5.27 -4.86
C ARG A 203 21.58 -6.71 -4.46
N GLN A 204 22.36 -6.85 -3.39
CA GLN A 204 22.79 -8.16 -2.86
C GLN A 204 21.81 -8.73 -1.82
N ASN A 205 20.86 -7.94 -1.30
CA ASN A 205 19.85 -8.38 -0.35
C ASN A 205 18.57 -8.81 -1.08
N THR A 206 18.53 -10.08 -1.48
CA THR A 206 17.39 -10.63 -2.26
C THR A 206 16.04 -10.47 -1.55
N TYR A 207 15.98 -10.62 -0.22
CA TYR A 207 14.73 -10.47 0.52
C TYR A 207 14.22 -9.03 0.52
N PHE A 208 15.12 -8.05 0.65
CA PHE A 208 14.78 -6.64 0.58
C PHE A 208 14.28 -6.26 -0.82
N LEU A 209 14.99 -6.67 -1.88
CA LEU A 209 14.55 -6.44 -3.26
C LEU A 209 13.19 -7.07 -3.55
N ALA A 210 12.98 -8.31 -3.12
CA ALA A 210 11.69 -8.97 -3.23
C ALA A 210 10.60 -8.17 -2.52
N HIS A 211 10.86 -7.75 -1.27
CA HIS A 211 9.92 -6.92 -0.53
C HIS A 211 9.55 -5.63 -1.28
N LEU A 212 10.53 -4.89 -1.81
CA LEU A 212 10.27 -3.67 -2.59
C LEU A 212 9.41 -3.94 -3.83
N ASN A 213 9.70 -4.98 -4.60
CA ASN A 213 8.90 -5.32 -5.78
C ASN A 213 7.47 -5.77 -5.42
N LEU A 214 7.29 -6.37 -4.25
CA LEU A 214 5.98 -6.79 -3.76
C LEU A 214 5.14 -5.60 -3.27
N THR A 215 5.73 -4.65 -2.55
CA THR A 215 5.02 -3.47 -2.01
C THR A 215 4.79 -2.38 -3.07
N THR A 216 5.56 -2.38 -4.16
CA THR A 216 5.37 -1.50 -5.33
C THR A 216 4.38 -2.07 -6.35
N ALA A 217 3.88 -3.29 -6.15
CA ALA A 217 2.90 -3.89 -7.05
C ALA A 217 1.60 -3.07 -7.10
N SER A 218 0.92 -3.12 -8.26
CA SER A 218 -0.33 -2.38 -8.46
C SER A 218 -1.38 -2.76 -7.41
N GLY A 219 -1.87 -1.76 -6.67
CA GLY A 219 -2.89 -1.91 -5.64
C GLY A 219 -2.39 -2.41 -4.27
N ALA A 220 -1.10 -2.73 -4.11
CA ALA A 220 -0.52 -3.21 -2.85
C ALA A 220 -0.83 -2.29 -1.66
N GLY A 221 -0.54 -0.99 -1.80
CA GLY A 221 -0.74 0.01 -0.74
C GLY A 221 -2.19 0.50 -0.56
N SER A 222 -3.20 -0.23 -1.05
CA SER A 222 -4.60 0.24 -0.97
C SER A 222 -5.07 0.43 0.47
N TRP A 223 -4.69 -0.47 1.38
CA TRP A 223 -5.08 -0.41 2.79
C TRP A 223 -4.66 0.90 3.50
N LEU A 224 -3.56 1.53 3.06
CA LEU A 224 -3.07 2.79 3.65
C LEU A 224 -4.06 3.95 3.49
N HIS A 225 -5.00 3.85 2.54
CA HIS A 225 -6.02 4.86 2.24
C HIS A 225 -7.38 4.57 2.89
N THR A 226 -7.46 3.52 3.71
CA THR A 226 -8.73 3.12 4.33
C THR A 226 -9.06 4.02 5.51
N ILE A 227 -10.25 4.63 5.50
CA ILE A 227 -10.73 5.47 6.60
C ILE A 227 -11.09 4.58 7.80
N PRO A 228 -10.60 4.87 9.02
CA PRO A 228 -10.95 4.11 10.22
C PRO A 228 -12.43 4.28 10.55
N SER A 229 -13.18 3.19 10.54
CA SER A 229 -14.58 3.16 10.95
C SER A 229 -14.91 1.81 11.59
N ARG A 230 -15.40 1.85 12.83
CA ARG A 230 -15.83 0.63 13.54
C ARG A 230 -17.07 0.03 12.88
N ALA A 231 -18.02 0.87 12.45
CA ALA A 231 -19.25 0.42 11.79
C ALA A 231 -18.98 -0.29 10.45
N LEU A 232 -17.94 0.15 9.71
CA LEU A 232 -17.55 -0.47 8.44
C LEU A 232 -16.50 -1.59 8.61
N GLY A 233 -16.05 -1.86 9.84
CA GLY A 233 -15.01 -2.84 10.14
C GLY A 233 -13.62 -2.47 9.59
N THR A 234 -13.38 -1.19 9.28
CA THR A 234 -12.12 -0.67 8.72
C THR A 234 -11.20 -0.03 9.75
N HIS A 235 -11.68 0.13 11.00
CA HIS A 235 -10.83 0.44 12.14
C HIS A 235 -9.95 -0.77 12.51
N VAL A 236 -8.68 -0.51 12.81
CA VAL A 236 -7.71 -1.54 13.17
C VAL A 236 -7.19 -1.27 14.58
N ASP A 237 -7.05 -2.34 15.37
CA ASP A 237 -6.44 -2.27 16.68
C ASP A 237 -5.00 -1.69 16.61
N PRO A 238 -4.59 -0.82 17.54
CA PRO A 238 -3.27 -0.18 17.51
C PRO A 238 -2.09 -1.17 17.39
N ALA A 239 -2.12 -2.29 18.11
CA ALA A 239 -1.01 -3.27 18.07
C ALA A 239 -0.90 -3.93 16.68
N LEU A 240 -2.05 -4.23 16.06
CA LEU A 240 -2.09 -4.75 14.70
C LEU A 240 -1.58 -3.71 13.70
N TYR A 241 -2.03 -2.46 13.80
CA TYR A 241 -1.66 -1.40 12.86
C TYR A 241 -0.16 -1.05 12.94
N LYS A 242 0.42 -1.00 14.14
CA LYS A 242 1.87 -0.84 14.33
C LYS A 242 2.64 -1.95 13.61
N THR A 243 2.24 -3.20 13.81
CA THR A 243 2.84 -4.37 13.15
C THR A 243 2.70 -4.29 11.62
N MET A 244 1.55 -3.81 11.12
CA MET A 244 1.33 -3.60 9.68
C MET A 244 2.31 -2.58 9.09
N ILE A 245 2.54 -1.46 9.78
CA ILE A 245 3.47 -0.41 9.33
C ILE A 245 4.92 -0.91 9.40
N GLN A 246 5.31 -1.58 10.48
CA GLN A 246 6.65 -2.18 10.61
C GLN A 246 6.93 -3.14 9.46
N ARG A 247 5.97 -4.02 9.16
CA ARG A 247 6.02 -4.93 8.01
C ARG A 247 6.15 -4.19 6.69
N TRP A 248 5.38 -3.13 6.49
CA TRP A 248 5.32 -2.36 5.25
C TRP A 248 6.64 -1.62 4.96
N LEU A 249 7.30 -1.12 6.00
CA LEU A 249 8.58 -0.41 5.92
C LEU A 249 9.80 -1.31 6.10
N ARG A 250 9.59 -2.63 6.22
CA ARG A 250 10.64 -3.61 6.52
C ARG A 250 11.40 -3.31 7.83
N ILE A 251 10.71 -2.74 8.82
CA ILE A 251 11.23 -2.57 10.19
C ILE A 251 11.21 -3.94 10.90
N PRO A 252 12.27 -4.35 11.61
CA PRO A 252 12.27 -5.57 12.42
C PRO A 252 11.10 -5.57 13.42
N VAL A 253 10.24 -6.58 13.34
CA VAL A 253 9.13 -6.76 14.29
C VAL A 253 9.62 -7.47 15.55
N PHE A 254 10.59 -8.37 15.40
CA PHE A 254 11.20 -9.09 16.52
C PHE A 254 12.65 -8.64 16.76
N GLN A 255 13.06 -8.66 18.02
CA GLN A 255 14.42 -8.32 18.43
C GLN A 255 15.45 -9.29 17.83
N SER A 256 15.15 -10.59 17.85
CA SER A 256 15.97 -11.65 17.28
C SER A 256 15.13 -12.69 16.57
N GLU A 257 15.80 -13.56 15.82
CA GLU A 257 15.18 -14.78 15.32
C GLU A 257 14.81 -15.70 16.49
N HIS A 258 13.76 -16.51 16.30
CA HIS A 258 13.28 -17.46 17.30
C HIS A 258 12.52 -18.61 16.62
N HIS A 259 12.25 -19.70 17.34
CA HIS A 259 11.46 -20.81 16.82
C HIS A 259 9.97 -20.48 16.79
N CYS A 260 9.30 -20.86 15.70
CA CYS A 260 7.86 -20.72 15.58
C CYS A 260 7.17 -21.63 16.61
N PRO A 261 6.30 -21.12 17.49
CA PRO A 261 5.64 -21.92 18.52
C PRO A 261 4.61 -22.93 17.98
N PHE A 262 4.40 -22.98 16.66
CA PHE A 262 3.40 -23.85 16.02
C PHE A 262 3.99 -24.90 15.09
N CYS A 263 5.13 -24.65 14.44
CA CYS A 263 5.66 -25.56 13.41
C CYS A 263 7.18 -25.75 13.44
N ASP A 264 7.83 -25.36 14.54
CA ASP A 264 9.27 -25.52 14.83
C ASP A 264 10.30 -24.87 13.88
N GLU A 265 9.85 -24.36 12.73
CA GLU A 265 10.64 -23.56 11.79
C GLU A 265 11.10 -22.22 12.40
N VAL A 266 12.20 -21.66 11.87
CA VAL A 266 12.75 -20.39 12.35
C VAL A 266 11.93 -19.19 11.81
N VAL A 267 11.54 -18.31 12.73
CA VAL A 267 10.93 -17.02 12.43
C VAL A 267 12.02 -15.96 12.42
N GLY A 268 12.31 -15.43 11.23
CA GLY A 268 13.20 -14.27 11.08
C GLY A 268 12.61 -13.00 11.68
N ARG A 269 13.47 -11.99 11.91
CA ARG A 269 13.11 -10.73 12.60
C ARG A 269 11.97 -9.91 11.95
N PHE A 270 11.71 -10.11 10.65
CA PHE A 270 10.64 -9.43 9.91
C PHE A 270 9.30 -10.20 9.89
N GLY A 271 9.23 -11.40 10.49
CA GLY A 271 8.00 -12.19 10.60
C GLY A 271 7.49 -12.78 9.29
N ASP A 272 8.33 -12.93 8.26
CA ASP A 272 7.93 -13.46 6.94
C ASP A 272 7.36 -14.88 7.00
N HIS A 273 7.96 -15.73 7.85
CA HIS A 273 7.47 -17.08 8.12
C HIS A 273 5.99 -17.08 8.53
N CYS A 274 5.59 -16.16 9.40
CA CYS A 274 4.25 -16.09 9.99
C CYS A 274 3.13 -15.98 8.93
N LEU A 275 3.42 -15.43 7.75
CA LEU A 275 2.47 -15.30 6.65
C LEU A 275 2.25 -16.62 5.90
N THR A 276 3.18 -17.57 6.02
CA THR A 276 3.24 -18.80 5.23
C THR A 276 3.13 -20.07 6.07
N CYS A 277 3.27 -19.96 7.39
CA CYS A 277 3.14 -21.05 8.35
C CYS A 277 1.82 -21.80 8.13
N SER A 278 1.92 -23.10 7.84
CA SER A 278 0.77 -24.00 7.64
C SER A 278 0.10 -24.42 8.95
N VAL A 279 0.75 -24.20 10.10
CA VAL A 279 0.26 -24.62 11.42
C VAL A 279 -0.27 -23.41 12.20
N GLY A 280 -1.27 -23.63 13.06
CA GLY A 280 -1.90 -22.58 13.87
C GLY A 280 -3.12 -21.90 13.23
N GLY A 281 -3.49 -22.30 12.01
CA GLY A 281 -4.76 -21.93 11.36
C GLY A 281 -4.84 -20.51 10.78
N ASP A 282 -3.80 -19.67 10.93
CA ASP A 282 -3.83 -18.27 10.49
C ASP A 282 -4.05 -18.12 8.98
N ARG A 283 -3.42 -18.98 8.18
CA ARG A 283 -3.61 -18.98 6.72
C ARG A 283 -5.06 -19.24 6.34
N THR A 284 -5.70 -20.20 7.00
CA THR A 284 -7.11 -20.55 6.79
C THR A 284 -8.02 -19.42 7.25
N LYS A 285 -7.79 -18.85 8.44
CA LYS A 285 -8.56 -17.69 8.94
C LYS A 285 -8.47 -16.49 7.97
N ARG A 286 -7.26 -16.14 7.54
CA ARG A 286 -7.02 -15.05 6.56
C ARG A 286 -7.72 -15.32 5.23
N HIS A 287 -7.58 -16.53 4.70
CA HIS A 287 -8.24 -16.96 3.47
C HIS A 287 -9.76 -16.81 3.58
N ASN A 288 -10.36 -17.35 4.65
CA ASN A 288 -11.81 -17.34 4.83
C ASN A 288 -12.36 -15.93 4.99
N LEU A 289 -11.65 -15.03 5.67
CA LEU A 289 -12.07 -13.62 5.79
C LEU A 289 -12.05 -12.90 4.43
N ILE A 290 -11.03 -13.13 3.61
CA ILE A 290 -10.96 -12.58 2.25
C ILE A 290 -12.09 -13.17 1.38
N ARG A 291 -12.28 -14.49 1.40
CA ARG A 291 -13.36 -15.18 0.70
C ARG A 291 -14.72 -14.64 1.10
N ASN A 292 -15.00 -14.52 2.40
CA ASN A 292 -16.27 -14.02 2.91
C ASN A 292 -16.50 -12.58 2.47
N LYS A 293 -15.46 -11.74 2.41
CA LYS A 293 -15.57 -10.39 1.85
C LYS A 293 -15.97 -10.41 0.38
N VAL A 294 -15.37 -11.29 -0.42
CA VAL A 294 -15.74 -11.47 -1.84
C VAL A 294 -17.18 -11.95 -1.97
N TYR A 295 -17.59 -12.94 -1.17
CA TYR A 295 -18.96 -13.45 -1.13
C TYR A 295 -19.97 -12.34 -0.81
N HIS A 296 -19.81 -11.63 0.31
CA HIS A 296 -20.75 -10.56 0.69
C HIS A 296 -20.74 -9.40 -0.30
N PHE A 297 -19.58 -9.10 -0.91
CA PHE A 297 -19.53 -8.07 -1.94
C PHE A 297 -20.31 -8.49 -3.18
N SER A 298 -20.13 -9.72 -3.66
CA SER A 298 -20.89 -10.31 -4.78
C SER A 298 -22.39 -10.38 -4.48
N GLN A 299 -22.78 -10.74 -3.26
CA GLN A 299 -24.17 -10.72 -2.81
C GLN A 299 -24.74 -9.30 -2.85
N SER A 300 -24.00 -8.32 -2.32
CA SER A 300 -24.35 -6.89 -2.40
C SER A 300 -24.26 -6.30 -3.81
N ALA A 301 -23.86 -7.08 -4.81
CA ALA A 301 -23.86 -6.73 -6.22
C ALA A 301 -24.99 -7.45 -6.99
N GLY A 302 -25.88 -8.17 -6.29
CA GLY A 302 -27.03 -8.86 -6.89
C GLY A 302 -26.67 -10.17 -7.61
N LEU A 303 -25.52 -10.77 -7.33
CA LEU A 303 -25.02 -11.93 -8.08
C LEU A 303 -25.38 -13.30 -7.47
N ASN A 304 -26.10 -13.32 -6.34
CA ASN A 304 -26.53 -14.53 -5.64
C ASN A 304 -25.43 -15.61 -5.48
N PRO A 305 -24.29 -15.26 -4.86
CA PRO A 305 -23.18 -16.19 -4.72
C PRO A 305 -23.51 -17.36 -3.79
N GLU A 306 -22.78 -18.47 -3.94
CA GLU A 306 -22.79 -19.63 -3.04
C GLU A 306 -21.37 -19.92 -2.54
N LEU A 307 -21.23 -20.25 -1.24
CA LEU A 307 -19.93 -20.57 -0.64
C LEU A 307 -19.62 -22.07 -0.78
N GLU A 308 -18.39 -22.40 -1.16
CA GLU A 308 -17.86 -23.77 -1.14
C GLU A 308 -18.75 -24.84 -1.80
N ARG A 309 -19.45 -24.47 -2.89
CA ARG A 309 -20.46 -25.33 -3.54
C ARG A 309 -19.84 -26.64 -4.04
N THR A 310 -20.42 -27.76 -3.60
CA THR A 310 -20.11 -29.13 -4.06
C THR A 310 -20.96 -29.52 -5.28
N GLY A 311 -20.61 -30.62 -5.95
CA GLY A 311 -21.39 -31.14 -7.09
C GLY A 311 -21.33 -30.25 -8.33
N LEU A 312 -20.33 -29.38 -8.44
CA LEU A 312 -20.09 -28.54 -9.62
C LEU A 312 -19.46 -29.31 -10.78
N LEU A 313 -18.81 -30.43 -10.49
CA LEU A 313 -18.15 -31.29 -11.47
C LEU A 313 -18.86 -32.63 -11.49
N GLN A 314 -19.10 -33.20 -12.68
CA GLN A 314 -19.65 -34.55 -12.78
C GLN A 314 -18.63 -35.57 -12.23
N PRO A 315 -19.10 -36.63 -11.55
CA PRO A 315 -18.25 -37.78 -11.26
C PRO A 315 -17.76 -38.39 -12.57
N ARG A 316 -16.48 -38.80 -12.61
CA ARG A 316 -15.91 -39.42 -13.81
C ARG A 316 -16.69 -40.70 -14.14
N PRO A 317 -17.09 -40.95 -15.41
CA PRO A 317 -17.74 -42.20 -15.79
C PRO A 317 -16.88 -43.40 -15.37
N ILE A 318 -17.52 -44.46 -14.86
CA ILE A 318 -16.85 -45.67 -14.35
C ILE A 318 -16.08 -46.42 -15.47
N LEU A 319 -16.39 -46.15 -16.75
CA LEU A 319 -15.78 -46.80 -17.90
C LEU A 319 -14.34 -46.31 -18.17
N GLY A 320 -13.36 -47.07 -17.69
CA GLY A 320 -11.93 -46.89 -17.97
C GLY A 320 -11.07 -47.75 -17.06
N SER A 321 -9.91 -48.22 -17.57
CA SER A 321 -8.99 -49.08 -16.83
C SER A 321 -8.59 -48.46 -15.48
N VAL A 322 -8.63 -49.29 -14.45
CA VAL A 322 -8.23 -48.93 -13.08
C VAL A 322 -6.70 -48.81 -13.07
N GLN A 323 -6.15 -47.70 -12.55
CA GLN A 323 -4.72 -47.65 -12.23
C GLN A 323 -4.47 -48.67 -11.10
N GLU A 324 -3.49 -49.56 -11.29
CA GLU A 324 -3.12 -50.66 -10.37
C GLU A 324 -2.56 -50.17 -9.01
N SER A 325 -2.58 -48.87 -8.71
CA SER A 325 -1.88 -48.27 -7.56
C SER A 325 -2.66 -48.29 -6.23
N GLY A 326 -3.88 -48.84 -6.19
CA GLY A 326 -4.65 -49.01 -4.94
C GLY A 326 -5.06 -47.69 -4.24
N ALA A 327 -4.84 -46.53 -4.86
CA ALA A 327 -5.41 -45.27 -4.39
C ALA A 327 -6.91 -45.20 -4.79
N GLU A 328 -7.78 -44.87 -3.84
CA GLU A 328 -9.19 -44.58 -4.15
C GLU A 328 -9.27 -43.51 -5.24
N ARG A 329 -10.16 -43.71 -6.23
CA ARG A 329 -10.40 -42.70 -7.28
C ARG A 329 -11.00 -41.46 -6.60
N ASP A 330 -10.32 -40.31 -6.66
CA ASP A 330 -10.86 -39.03 -6.18
C ASP A 330 -12.27 -38.82 -6.75
N ASN A 331 -13.28 -38.79 -5.86
CA ASN A 331 -14.67 -38.62 -6.26
C ASN A 331 -14.90 -37.15 -6.63
N ASN A 332 -14.74 -36.83 -7.92
CA ASN A 332 -14.89 -35.46 -8.45
C ASN A 332 -16.20 -34.77 -8.03
N ALA A 333 -17.26 -35.51 -7.71
CA ALA A 333 -18.54 -34.98 -7.25
C ALA A 333 -18.45 -34.25 -5.88
N GLU A 334 -17.55 -34.67 -5.00
CA GLU A 334 -17.32 -34.03 -3.68
C GLU A 334 -16.33 -32.88 -3.75
N ARG A 335 -15.68 -32.72 -4.90
CA ARG A 335 -14.67 -31.70 -5.12
C ARG A 335 -15.32 -30.31 -5.12
N ARG A 336 -14.65 -29.36 -4.46
CA ARG A 336 -15.08 -27.96 -4.34
C ARG A 336 -14.17 -27.10 -5.22
N PRO A 337 -14.46 -26.94 -6.52
CA PRO A 337 -13.63 -26.14 -7.40
C PRO A 337 -13.77 -24.63 -7.15
N ALA A 338 -14.75 -24.21 -6.34
CA ALA A 338 -15.01 -22.80 -6.03
C ALA A 338 -15.04 -22.55 -4.54
N ASP A 339 -14.30 -21.54 -4.09
CA ASP A 339 -14.50 -20.91 -2.78
C ASP A 339 -15.76 -20.03 -2.79
N VAL A 340 -15.99 -19.33 -3.91
CA VAL A 340 -17.20 -18.55 -4.17
C VAL A 340 -17.70 -18.90 -5.57
N TYR A 341 -18.87 -19.52 -5.65
CA TYR A 341 -19.55 -19.78 -6.90
C TYR A 341 -20.49 -18.63 -7.25
N ILE A 342 -20.44 -18.15 -8.50
CA ILE A 342 -21.34 -17.14 -9.04
C ILE A 342 -22.21 -17.77 -10.13
N PRO A 343 -23.53 -17.98 -9.90
CA PRO A 343 -24.39 -18.69 -10.86
C PRO A 343 -24.59 -17.93 -12.16
N ARG A 344 -24.57 -16.59 -12.12
CA ARG A 344 -24.75 -15.73 -13.28
C ARG A 344 -23.64 -14.70 -13.34
N TRP A 345 -22.47 -15.12 -13.81
CA TRP A 345 -21.35 -14.22 -14.08
C TRP A 345 -21.53 -13.54 -15.44
N ARG A 346 -20.46 -12.93 -15.99
CA ARG A 346 -20.46 -12.18 -17.26
C ARG A 346 -21.29 -12.88 -18.33
N ARG A 347 -22.26 -12.15 -18.90
CA ARG A 347 -23.17 -12.64 -19.96
C ARG A 347 -23.98 -13.89 -19.56
N GLY A 348 -24.14 -14.16 -18.27
CA GLY A 348 -24.94 -15.25 -17.74
C GLY A 348 -24.20 -16.57 -17.53
N THR A 349 -22.96 -16.72 -18.00
CA THR A 349 -22.15 -17.92 -17.75
C THR A 349 -21.83 -18.04 -16.25
N PRO A 350 -21.94 -19.21 -15.62
CA PRO A 350 -21.53 -19.38 -14.23
C PRO A 350 -20.01 -19.30 -14.06
N ALA A 351 -19.54 -18.87 -12.88
CA ALA A 351 -18.12 -18.81 -12.57
C ALA A 351 -17.78 -19.42 -11.21
N ALA A 352 -16.68 -20.18 -11.17
CA ALA A 352 -16.07 -20.73 -9.97
C ALA A 352 -14.87 -19.85 -9.59
N PHE A 353 -15.01 -19.03 -8.55
CA PHE A 353 -13.90 -18.26 -8.00
C PHE A 353 -13.14 -19.10 -6.99
N ASP A 354 -11.85 -19.31 -7.23
CA ASP A 354 -10.98 -20.10 -6.36
C ASP A 354 -9.88 -19.19 -5.81
N LEU A 355 -9.94 -18.89 -4.51
CA LEU A 355 -9.05 -17.95 -3.87
C LEU A 355 -7.77 -18.64 -3.40
N ALA A 356 -6.67 -17.90 -3.43
CA ALA A 356 -5.50 -18.29 -2.66
C ALA A 356 -4.68 -17.08 -2.24
N VAL A 357 -4.03 -17.21 -1.09
CA VAL A 357 -3.04 -16.25 -0.62
C VAL A 357 -1.67 -16.92 -0.65
N THR A 358 -0.80 -16.42 -1.52
CA THR A 358 0.59 -16.89 -1.69
C THR A 358 1.55 -15.79 -1.24
N SER A 359 2.75 -16.12 -0.77
CA SER A 359 3.76 -15.09 -0.46
C SER A 359 4.91 -15.16 -1.46
N GLY A 360 5.35 -14.00 -1.95
CA GLY A 360 6.58 -13.86 -2.71
C GLY A 360 7.84 -14.08 -1.86
N LEU A 361 7.73 -13.95 -0.54
CA LEU A 361 8.82 -14.16 0.41
C LEU A 361 8.95 -15.60 0.92
N ARG A 362 8.11 -16.53 0.43
CA ARG A 362 8.22 -17.94 0.79
C ARG A 362 9.45 -18.59 0.16
N ARG A 363 9.93 -19.67 0.77
CA ARG A 363 11.03 -20.49 0.24
C ARG A 363 10.78 -20.87 -1.23
N GLY A 364 11.78 -20.66 -2.07
CA GLY A 364 11.71 -20.94 -3.52
C GLY A 364 11.07 -19.86 -4.39
N MET A 365 10.49 -18.79 -3.82
CA MET A 365 9.89 -17.67 -4.60
C MET A 365 10.62 -16.33 -4.42
N VAL A 366 11.46 -16.20 -3.39
CA VAL A 366 12.16 -14.95 -3.03
C VAL A 366 13.01 -14.42 -4.19
N LYS A 367 13.80 -15.28 -4.84
CA LYS A 367 14.68 -14.88 -5.96
C LYS A 367 13.89 -14.35 -7.15
N GLU A 368 12.75 -14.96 -7.43
CA GLU A 368 11.89 -14.56 -8.55
C GLU A 368 11.14 -13.28 -8.21
N SER A 369 10.66 -13.13 -6.98
CA SER A 369 10.03 -11.90 -6.50
C SER A 369 11.01 -10.73 -6.48
N ALA A 370 12.30 -10.97 -6.23
CA ALA A 370 13.36 -9.96 -6.31
C ALA A 370 13.60 -9.46 -7.75
N LYS A 371 13.21 -10.22 -8.77
CA LYS A 371 13.21 -9.78 -10.17
C LYS A 371 11.90 -9.09 -10.55
N ASP A 372 10.78 -9.72 -10.21
CA ASP A 372 9.43 -9.21 -10.49
C ASP A 372 8.44 -9.72 -9.42
N GLY A 373 7.90 -8.79 -8.64
CA GLY A 373 6.96 -9.08 -7.55
C GLY A 373 5.64 -9.71 -8.03
N THR A 374 5.30 -9.61 -9.31
CA THR A 374 4.08 -10.20 -9.88
C THR A 374 4.20 -11.69 -10.17
N LEU A 375 5.42 -12.26 -10.20
CA LEU A 375 5.64 -13.67 -10.54
C LEU A 375 5.03 -14.63 -9.52
N ALA A 376 5.01 -14.25 -8.23
CA ALA A 376 4.45 -15.08 -7.18
C ALA A 376 2.95 -15.37 -7.40
N VAL A 377 2.18 -14.37 -7.84
CA VAL A 377 0.75 -14.52 -8.11
C VAL A 377 0.50 -15.15 -9.47
N LYS A 378 1.23 -14.75 -10.53
CA LYS A 378 1.10 -15.32 -11.88
C LYS A 378 1.38 -16.82 -11.92
N SER A 379 2.49 -17.26 -11.30
CA SER A 379 2.85 -18.68 -11.25
C SER A 379 1.82 -19.51 -10.47
N TYR A 380 1.23 -18.94 -9.40
CA TYR A 380 0.22 -19.63 -8.63
C TYR A 380 -1.14 -19.67 -9.36
N GLU A 381 -1.51 -18.64 -10.11
CA GLU A 381 -2.68 -18.66 -11.00
C GLU A 381 -2.56 -19.80 -12.01
N THR A 382 -1.43 -19.92 -12.71
CA THR A 382 -1.18 -21.02 -13.66
C THR A 382 -1.26 -22.37 -12.97
N LYS A 383 -0.65 -22.51 -11.80
CA LYS A 383 -0.71 -23.76 -11.01
C LYS A 383 -2.16 -24.13 -10.66
N LYS A 384 -2.98 -23.17 -10.24
CA LYS A 384 -4.37 -23.42 -9.86
C LYS A 384 -5.23 -23.87 -11.04
N ARG A 385 -5.01 -23.31 -12.24
CA ARG A 385 -5.72 -23.74 -13.46
C ARG A 385 -5.46 -25.19 -13.82
N THR A 386 -4.19 -25.61 -13.79
CA THR A 386 -3.77 -26.94 -14.23
C THR A 386 -3.83 -28.00 -13.15
N TYR A 387 -3.89 -27.62 -11.87
CA TYR A 387 -3.95 -28.56 -10.76
C TYR A 387 -5.18 -29.46 -10.89
N LEU A 388 -4.96 -30.78 -10.97
CA LEU A 388 -6.00 -31.79 -11.16
C LEU A 388 -6.98 -31.44 -12.30
N ASP A 389 -6.48 -30.80 -13.35
CA ASP A 389 -7.24 -30.43 -14.56
C ASP A 389 -8.52 -29.60 -14.29
N THR A 390 -8.51 -28.80 -13.22
CA THR A 390 -9.71 -28.09 -12.72
C THR A 390 -10.33 -27.18 -13.77
N GLU A 391 -9.51 -26.42 -14.51
CA GLU A 391 -10.01 -25.49 -15.51
C GLU A 391 -10.75 -26.21 -16.64
N THR A 392 -10.15 -27.28 -17.18
CA THR A 392 -10.75 -28.11 -18.22
C THR A 392 -12.05 -28.73 -17.73
N LEU A 393 -12.04 -29.34 -16.53
CA LEU A 393 -13.25 -29.94 -15.95
C LEU A 393 -14.37 -28.91 -15.72
N CYS A 394 -14.05 -27.70 -15.27
CA CYS A 394 -15.05 -26.64 -15.15
C CYS A 394 -15.58 -26.22 -16.52
N GLN A 395 -14.70 -26.11 -17.52
CA GLN A 395 -15.07 -25.73 -18.88
C GLN A 395 -16.01 -26.76 -19.52
N ASP A 396 -15.78 -28.05 -19.31
CA ASP A 396 -16.64 -29.14 -19.79
C ASP A 396 -18.06 -29.05 -19.18
N GLU A 397 -18.19 -28.56 -17.96
CA GLU A 397 -19.46 -28.27 -17.28
C GLU A 397 -20.05 -26.88 -17.62
N GLY A 398 -19.42 -26.14 -18.54
CA GLY A 398 -19.84 -24.78 -18.92
C GLY A 398 -19.60 -23.71 -17.84
N ILE A 399 -18.71 -23.98 -16.88
CA ILE A 399 -18.35 -23.09 -15.77
C ILE A 399 -17.00 -22.43 -16.04
N GLN A 400 -16.93 -21.11 -15.86
CA GLN A 400 -15.67 -20.39 -15.94
C GLN A 400 -14.87 -20.54 -14.64
N PHE A 401 -13.73 -21.23 -14.68
CA PHE A 401 -12.80 -21.28 -13.54
C PHE A 401 -11.92 -20.02 -13.48
N ILE A 402 -11.96 -19.30 -12.35
CA ILE A 402 -11.22 -18.05 -12.16
C ILE A 402 -10.41 -18.10 -10.86
N PRO A 403 -9.08 -18.32 -10.93
CA PRO A 403 -8.23 -18.24 -9.76
C PRO A 403 -8.05 -16.77 -9.32
N LEU A 404 -8.33 -16.48 -8.05
CA LEU A 404 -8.20 -15.16 -7.45
C LEU A 404 -7.02 -15.16 -6.47
N ILE A 405 -5.83 -14.83 -6.98
CA ILE A 405 -4.60 -14.98 -6.21
C ILE A 405 -4.13 -13.64 -5.63
N CYS A 406 -3.93 -13.61 -4.32
CA CYS A 406 -3.39 -12.48 -3.58
C CYS A 406 -1.95 -12.75 -3.12
N GLU A 407 -1.08 -11.75 -3.21
CA GLU A 407 0.26 -11.78 -2.64
C GLU A 407 0.24 -11.32 -1.17
N ALA A 408 0.76 -12.14 -0.27
CA ALA A 408 0.60 -11.97 1.16
C ALA A 408 1.43 -10.82 1.75
N ASN A 409 2.60 -10.48 1.20
CA ASN A 409 3.48 -9.46 1.77
C ASN A 409 3.04 -8.03 1.42
N GLY A 410 2.86 -7.74 0.14
CA GLY A 410 2.47 -6.44 -0.38
C GLY A 410 0.98 -6.28 -0.66
N GLY A 411 0.23 -7.37 -0.88
CA GLY A 411 -1.21 -7.30 -1.18
C GLY A 411 -1.57 -7.12 -2.64
N GLY A 412 -0.60 -7.30 -3.55
CA GLY A 412 -0.83 -7.31 -4.99
C GLY A 412 -1.73 -8.48 -5.43
N TRP A 413 -2.60 -8.23 -6.40
CA TRP A 413 -3.50 -9.25 -6.96
C TRP A 413 -3.05 -9.71 -8.32
N GLY A 414 -3.24 -11.00 -8.61
CA GLY A 414 -2.98 -11.57 -9.92
C GLY A 414 -3.93 -11.03 -11.02
N PRO A 415 -3.56 -11.15 -12.30
CA PRO A 415 -4.31 -10.58 -13.42
C PRO A 415 -5.80 -10.96 -13.44
N ALA A 416 -6.15 -12.22 -13.15
CA ALA A 416 -7.53 -12.68 -13.16
C ALA A 416 -8.36 -11.99 -12.07
N ALA A 417 -7.80 -11.86 -10.87
CA ALA A 417 -8.45 -11.16 -9.77
C ALA A 417 -8.70 -9.67 -10.06
N GLN A 418 -7.73 -8.97 -10.67
CA GLN A 418 -7.90 -7.55 -11.04
C GLN A 418 -9.05 -7.33 -12.03
N VAL A 419 -9.30 -8.29 -12.92
CA VAL A 419 -10.45 -8.28 -13.83
C VAL A 419 -11.75 -8.50 -13.06
N VAL A 420 -11.79 -9.45 -12.12
CA VAL A 420 -12.96 -9.71 -11.28
C VAL A 420 -13.34 -8.50 -10.41
N TRP A 421 -12.37 -7.83 -9.78
CA TRP A 421 -12.64 -6.65 -8.95
C TRP A 421 -13.29 -5.52 -9.72
N ARG A 422 -12.83 -5.25 -10.95
CA ARG A 422 -13.47 -4.25 -11.83
C ARG A 422 -14.90 -4.64 -12.18
N GLU A 423 -15.15 -5.91 -12.48
CA GLU A 423 -16.52 -6.32 -12.82
C GLU A 423 -17.46 -6.30 -11.61
N LEU A 424 -17.03 -6.83 -10.47
CA LEU A 424 -17.84 -6.78 -9.24
C LEU A 424 -18.18 -5.33 -8.88
N ALA A 425 -17.19 -4.42 -8.98
CA ALA A 425 -17.43 -3.01 -8.76
C ALA A 425 -18.43 -2.42 -9.77
N LYS A 426 -18.36 -2.83 -11.04
CA LYS A 426 -19.30 -2.42 -12.09
C LYS A 426 -20.73 -2.91 -11.79
N TYR A 427 -20.91 -4.17 -11.44
CA TYR A 427 -22.22 -4.72 -11.07
C TYR A 427 -22.81 -3.96 -9.88
N LYS A 428 -22.01 -3.77 -8.83
CA LYS A 428 -22.46 -3.05 -7.64
C LYS A 428 -22.77 -1.57 -7.92
N SER A 429 -21.94 -0.87 -8.69
CA SER A 429 -22.21 0.53 -9.04
C SER A 429 -23.49 0.68 -9.87
N SER A 430 -23.73 -0.22 -10.83
CA SER A 430 -24.96 -0.18 -11.63
C SER A 430 -26.22 -0.42 -10.81
N MET A 431 -26.13 -1.23 -9.76
CA MET A 431 -27.27 -1.55 -8.91
C MET A 431 -27.55 -0.47 -7.85
N THR A 432 -26.51 0.14 -7.30
CA THR A 432 -26.61 1.11 -6.20
C THR A 432 -26.68 2.57 -6.66
N GLY A 433 -26.27 2.86 -7.90
CA GLY A 433 -26.08 4.23 -8.39
C GLY A 433 -24.80 4.90 -7.88
N GLU A 434 -23.98 4.21 -7.06
CA GLU A 434 -22.69 4.73 -6.61
C GLU A 434 -21.67 4.84 -7.76
N SER A 435 -20.66 5.70 -7.59
CA SER A 435 -19.57 5.79 -8.56
C SER A 435 -18.76 4.49 -8.62
N HIS A 436 -18.58 3.95 -9.83
CA HIS A 436 -17.75 2.79 -10.10
C HIS A 436 -16.34 2.89 -9.48
N SER A 437 -15.71 4.07 -9.55
CA SER A 437 -14.37 4.27 -9.01
C SER A 437 -14.32 4.19 -7.49
N ILE A 438 -15.34 4.72 -6.81
CA ILE A 438 -15.47 4.68 -5.34
C ILE A 438 -15.72 3.23 -4.91
N THR A 439 -16.68 2.56 -5.55
CA THR A 439 -17.02 1.16 -5.26
C THR A 439 -15.83 0.22 -5.46
N ALA A 440 -15.07 0.38 -6.55
CA ALA A 440 -13.84 -0.38 -6.80
C ALA A 440 -12.76 -0.10 -5.74
N THR A 441 -12.58 1.17 -5.36
CA THR A 441 -11.62 1.58 -4.34
C THR A 441 -11.97 0.97 -2.99
N HIS A 442 -13.22 1.05 -2.55
CA HIS A 442 -13.67 0.47 -1.28
C HIS A 442 -13.50 -1.05 -1.22
N LEU A 443 -13.75 -1.76 -2.34
CA LEU A 443 -13.49 -3.20 -2.43
C LEU A 443 -12.01 -3.52 -2.22
N LEU A 444 -11.13 -2.87 -2.97
CA LEU A 444 -9.68 -3.10 -2.89
C LEU A 444 -9.10 -2.71 -1.53
N GLN A 445 -9.53 -1.58 -0.97
CA GLN A 445 -9.15 -1.15 0.38
C GLN A 445 -9.58 -2.19 1.43
N SER A 446 -10.82 -2.67 1.38
CA SER A 446 -11.32 -3.66 2.33
C SER A 446 -10.53 -4.98 2.25
N LEU A 447 -10.29 -5.48 1.04
CA LEU A 447 -9.55 -6.73 0.82
C LEU A 447 -8.10 -6.61 1.29
N SER A 448 -7.43 -5.51 0.94
CA SER A 448 -6.06 -5.20 1.36
C SER A 448 -5.96 -5.05 2.87
N LEU A 449 -6.92 -4.35 3.51
CA LEU A 449 -6.93 -4.19 4.96
C LEU A 449 -7.10 -5.51 5.71
N ILE A 450 -8.00 -6.39 5.24
CA ILE A 450 -8.17 -7.73 5.82
C ILE A 450 -6.84 -8.50 5.74
N LEU A 451 -6.18 -8.50 4.58
CA LEU A 451 -4.91 -9.19 4.41
C LEU A 451 -3.85 -8.72 5.42
N HIS A 452 -3.59 -7.41 5.47
CA HIS A 452 -2.54 -6.86 6.34
C HIS A 452 -2.88 -7.01 7.83
N LYS A 453 -4.15 -6.86 8.20
CA LYS A 453 -4.62 -7.06 9.58
C LYS A 453 -4.41 -8.50 10.05
N GLU A 454 -4.79 -9.48 9.23
CA GLU A 454 -4.63 -10.89 9.60
C GLU A 454 -3.16 -11.34 9.56
N ASN A 455 -2.34 -10.75 8.69
CA ASN A 455 -0.89 -10.94 8.73
C ASN A 455 -0.28 -10.45 10.04
N ALA A 456 -0.64 -9.23 10.46
CA ALA A 456 -0.20 -8.68 11.73
C ALA A 456 -0.63 -9.55 12.91
N ARG A 457 -1.87 -10.07 12.89
CA ARG A 457 -2.35 -10.99 13.91
C ARG A 457 -1.53 -12.28 13.95
N ALA A 458 -1.23 -12.88 12.80
CA ALA A 458 -0.40 -14.08 12.71
C ALA A 458 1.03 -13.86 13.26
N ILE A 459 1.58 -12.66 13.08
CA ILE A 459 2.89 -12.26 13.61
C ILE A 459 2.82 -12.11 15.13
N LEU A 460 1.85 -11.36 15.66
CA LEU A 460 1.71 -11.13 17.10
C LEU A 460 1.42 -12.42 17.89
N ARG A 461 0.68 -13.37 17.31
CA ARG A 461 0.45 -14.71 17.89
C ARG A 461 1.73 -15.55 18.02
N ARG A 462 2.79 -15.20 17.28
CA ARG A 462 4.10 -15.87 17.31
C ARG A 462 5.15 -15.07 18.08
N SER A 463 4.76 -13.96 18.73
CA SER A 463 5.71 -13.16 19.49
C SER A 463 6.19 -13.93 20.74
N PRO A 464 7.51 -14.05 20.96
CA PRO A 464 8.07 -14.85 22.06
C PRO A 464 7.77 -14.28 23.45
N HIS A 465 7.32 -13.03 23.55
CA HIS A 465 6.94 -12.38 24.81
C HIS A 465 5.42 -12.38 25.07
N ASN A 466 4.63 -13.02 24.20
CA ASN A 466 3.19 -12.97 24.28
C ASN A 466 2.62 -14.07 25.16
N ASN A 467 2.75 -13.91 26.49
CA ASN A 467 2.01 -14.70 27.49
C ASN A 467 0.52 -14.27 27.61
N PHE A 468 0.01 -13.39 26.75
CA PHE A 468 -1.29 -12.73 26.90
C PHE A 468 -2.41 -13.22 25.96
N TYR A 469 -2.20 -14.29 25.19
CA TYR A 469 -3.23 -14.81 24.27
C TYR A 469 -3.62 -16.29 24.51
N THR A 470 -3.43 -16.78 25.73
CA THR A 470 -3.92 -18.11 26.17
C THR A 470 -5.19 -18.07 27.03
N SER A 471 -5.84 -16.91 27.22
CA SER A 471 -7.10 -16.84 27.96
C SER A 471 -8.11 -15.86 27.33
N ASP A 472 -9.29 -16.40 26.98
CA ASP A 472 -10.61 -15.74 26.92
C ASP A 472 -11.05 -14.86 25.73
N VAL A 473 -10.28 -14.67 24.65
CA VAL A 473 -10.78 -13.92 23.46
C VAL A 473 -11.35 -14.82 22.37
N ASP A 474 -10.95 -16.10 22.31
CA ASP A 474 -11.45 -17.03 21.28
C ASP A 474 -12.93 -17.45 21.51
N THR A 475 -13.48 -17.31 22.72
CA THR A 475 -14.89 -17.62 23.02
C THR A 475 -15.86 -16.53 22.57
N GLY A 476 -15.46 -15.25 22.59
CA GLY A 476 -16.33 -14.13 22.21
C GLY A 476 -16.61 -14.04 20.71
N ILE A 477 -15.64 -14.39 19.86
CA ILE A 477 -15.80 -14.35 18.39
C ILE A 477 -16.54 -15.60 17.89
N LEU A 478 -16.36 -16.75 18.54
CA LEU A 478 -17.17 -17.95 18.27
C LEU A 478 -18.64 -17.77 18.71
N ALA A 479 -18.90 -17.08 19.83
CA ALA A 479 -20.27 -16.77 20.27
C ALA A 479 -21.00 -15.79 19.34
N ALA A 480 -20.32 -14.78 18.78
CA ALA A 480 -20.92 -13.85 17.83
C ALA A 480 -21.24 -14.50 16.46
N SER A 481 -20.50 -15.55 16.08
CA SER A 481 -20.79 -16.38 14.90
C SER A 481 -22.00 -17.30 15.09
N ALA A 482 -22.28 -17.72 16.33
CA ALA A 482 -23.42 -18.60 16.65
C ALA A 482 -24.72 -17.80 16.86
N ALA A 483 -24.64 -16.57 17.39
CA ALA A 483 -25.81 -15.74 17.68
C ALA A 483 -26.48 -15.11 16.44
N CYS A 484 -25.82 -15.13 15.28
CA CYS A 484 -26.42 -14.64 14.03
C CYS A 484 -27.25 -15.72 13.29
N GLY A 485 -27.29 -16.96 13.81
CA GLY A 485 -28.02 -18.09 13.24
C GLY A 485 -29.42 -18.34 13.82
N SER A 486 -29.89 -17.53 14.76
CA SER A 486 -31.15 -17.77 15.50
C SER A 486 -32.16 -16.62 15.42
N ILE A 487 -32.16 -15.84 14.34
CA ILE A 487 -33.29 -14.95 14.00
C ILE A 487 -33.86 -15.42 12.65
N GLN A 488 -34.41 -16.62 12.67
CA GLN A 488 -35.39 -17.12 11.72
C GLN A 488 -36.51 -17.71 12.58
N ASP A 489 -37.34 -16.83 13.14
CA ASP A 489 -38.72 -17.07 13.55
C ASP A 489 -39.25 -15.78 14.17
N LEU A 490 -39.58 -14.83 13.28
CA LEU A 490 -40.67 -13.85 13.35
C LEU A 490 -40.79 -13.10 12.01
#